data_AF-A0A4P2Q3Y9-F1
#
_entry.id   AF-A0A4P2Q3Y9-F1
#
_cell.length_a   1.000
_cell.length_b   1.000
_cell.length_c   1.000
_cell.angle_alpha   90.00
_cell.angle_beta   90.00
_cell.angle_gamma   90.00
#
_symmetry.space_group_name_H-M   'P 1'
#
loop_
_entity.id
_entity.type
_entity.pdbx_description
1 polymer ?
#
loop_
_entity_poly.entity_id
_entity_poly.type
_entity_poly.pdbx_seq_one_letter_code
_entity_poly.pdbx_strand_id
1 'polypeptide(L)'
;MSDRQPRRVLLVEDDETNAEAAIEWLREQRYQVERAAAAEDGLAAAERFQPDVVVLDLQIPSRPGRADEHTDLGFRALDALLRADPFRPVVVATAHSRNRELMRQVMQRNRGGHFLFKDDEDLRAAVLRAVAVALESPAYVARSTVRAFEELIARNPREEEIRIFLQKSWRVLLGPRYRACHPQYQLDRGVKVDLLFIRHDDFPDIWELKRPDQPVFKGYGDRLHHSEECARAVGQVMEYIDLAEKQTGGPLSYEVRKGLRVSLHRPRGFVVIGRTGSQRERDRLALDNSFMAGITLMTYDDLIEEARQVLTFLRDYRNGSAEPPPV
;
A
#
# COMPACT_ATOMS: atom_id res chain seq x y z
N MET A 1 -1.58 18.69 11.67
CA MET A 1 -2.65 18.67 10.65
C MET A 1 -2.03 18.06 9.40
N SER A 2 -2.48 16.87 8.99
CA SER A 2 -1.86 16.16 7.86
C SER A 2 -2.25 16.85 6.56
N ASP A 3 -1.26 17.39 5.87
CA ASP A 3 -1.35 17.98 4.53
C ASP A 3 -1.53 16.86 3.48
N ARG A 4 -2.63 16.10 3.61
CA ARG A 4 -3.01 15.09 2.62
C ARG A 4 -3.83 15.82 1.57
N GLN A 5 -3.38 15.79 0.31
CA GLN A 5 -4.16 16.32 -0.80
C GLN A 5 -5.61 15.78 -0.73
N PRO A 6 -6.61 16.61 -1.05
CA PRO A 6 -8.01 16.20 -1.01
C PRO A 6 -8.19 14.97 -1.89
N ARG A 7 -8.89 13.96 -1.37
CA ARG A 7 -9.17 12.73 -2.11
C ARG A 7 -10.03 13.05 -3.33
N ARG A 8 -9.72 12.40 -4.44
CA ARG A 8 -10.32 12.65 -5.75
C ARG A 8 -11.45 11.67 -6.02
N VAL A 9 -12.65 12.18 -6.24
CA VAL A 9 -13.85 11.38 -6.55
C VAL A 9 -14.24 11.65 -8.00
N LEU A 10 -14.33 10.60 -8.80
CA LEU A 10 -14.97 10.67 -10.12
C LEU A 10 -16.42 10.22 -9.98
N LEU A 11 -17.36 11.11 -10.30
CA LEU A 11 -18.78 10.79 -10.35
C LEU A 11 -19.20 10.58 -11.80
N VAL A 12 -19.67 9.37 -12.13
CA VAL A 12 -20.23 9.03 -13.45
C VAL A 12 -21.75 8.93 -13.31
N GLU A 13 -22.44 10.01 -13.66
CA GLU A 13 -23.89 10.22 -13.47
C GLU A 13 -24.40 11.17 -14.57
N ASP A 14 -25.37 10.70 -15.35
CA ASP A 14 -25.97 11.43 -16.47
C ASP A 14 -27.08 12.38 -16.02
N ASP A 15 -27.90 12.00 -15.04
CA ASP A 15 -28.93 12.88 -14.48
C ASP A 15 -28.31 14.09 -13.77
N GLU A 16 -28.63 15.28 -14.24
CA GLU A 16 -28.04 16.53 -13.75
C GLU A 16 -28.42 16.83 -12.30
N THR A 17 -29.65 16.52 -11.90
CA THR A 17 -30.15 16.80 -10.55
C THR A 17 -29.43 15.91 -9.53
N ASN A 18 -29.35 14.61 -9.83
CA ASN A 18 -28.63 13.64 -8.99
C ASN A 18 -27.14 13.99 -8.90
N ALA A 19 -26.53 14.37 -10.04
CA ALA A 19 -25.12 14.69 -10.08
C ALA A 19 -24.79 15.94 -9.26
N GLU A 20 -25.57 17.02 -9.39
CA GLU A 20 -25.38 18.25 -8.63
C GLU A 20 -25.49 18.02 -7.13
N ALA A 21 -26.51 17.28 -6.69
CA ALA A 21 -26.69 16.92 -5.29
C ALA A 21 -25.51 16.11 -4.74
N ALA A 22 -25.08 15.06 -5.45
CA ALA A 22 -23.95 14.24 -5.03
C ALA A 22 -22.63 15.02 -4.99
N ILE A 23 -22.39 15.90 -5.98
CA ILE A 23 -21.21 16.78 -6.02
C ILE A 23 -21.20 17.72 -4.80
N GLU A 24 -22.33 18.33 -4.46
CA GLU A 24 -22.45 19.19 -3.29
C GLU A 24 -22.06 18.43 -2.01
N TRP A 25 -22.69 17.28 -1.76
CA TRP A 25 -22.44 16.49 -0.56
C TRP A 25 -20.97 16.05 -0.42
N LEU A 26 -20.36 15.61 -1.53
CA LEU A 26 -18.97 15.17 -1.55
C LEU A 26 -18.00 16.34 -1.34
N ARG A 27 -18.27 17.51 -1.92
CA ARG A 27 -17.44 18.71 -1.74
C ARG A 27 -17.50 19.26 -0.31
N GLU A 28 -18.64 19.15 0.38
CA GLU A 28 -18.74 19.47 1.81
C GLU A 28 -17.80 18.62 2.67
N GLN A 29 -17.53 17.37 2.25
CA GLN A 29 -16.53 16.49 2.88
C GLN A 29 -15.09 16.75 2.39
N ARG A 30 -14.87 17.85 1.65
CA ARG A 30 -13.58 18.28 1.09
C ARG A 30 -13.00 17.33 0.03
N TYR A 31 -13.85 16.51 -0.62
CA TYR A 31 -13.43 15.76 -1.79
C TYR A 31 -13.26 16.68 -3.00
N GLN A 32 -12.25 16.40 -3.83
CA GLN A 32 -12.15 16.99 -5.15
C GLN A 32 -12.99 16.14 -6.11
N VAL A 33 -14.08 16.69 -6.64
CA VAL A 33 -15.04 15.95 -7.45
C VAL A 33 -14.97 16.38 -8.91
N GLU A 34 -14.81 15.41 -9.81
CA GLU A 34 -14.97 15.56 -11.27
C GLU A 34 -16.19 14.75 -11.72
N ARG A 35 -17.04 15.31 -12.58
CA ARG A 35 -18.23 14.65 -13.14
C ARG A 35 -17.96 14.18 -14.56
N ALA A 36 -18.47 13.01 -14.91
CA ALA A 36 -18.71 12.57 -16.27
C ALA A 36 -20.18 12.17 -16.44
N ALA A 37 -20.80 12.54 -17.55
CA ALA A 37 -22.23 12.28 -17.81
C ALA A 37 -22.47 11.01 -18.63
N ALA A 38 -21.43 10.26 -18.98
CA ALA A 38 -21.52 9.09 -19.85
C ALA A 38 -20.34 8.13 -19.64
N ALA A 39 -20.47 6.91 -20.18
CA ALA A 39 -19.47 5.87 -20.05
C ALA A 39 -18.10 6.24 -20.67
N GLU A 40 -18.08 6.74 -21.91
CA GLU A 40 -16.82 7.10 -22.58
C GLU A 40 -16.06 8.21 -21.83
N ASP A 41 -16.78 9.28 -21.45
CA ASP A 41 -16.20 10.38 -20.69
C ASP A 41 -15.74 9.95 -19.30
N GLY A 42 -16.47 9.02 -18.66
CA GLY A 42 -16.09 8.46 -17.37
C GLY A 42 -14.77 7.70 -17.45
N LEU A 43 -14.56 6.91 -18.50
CA LEU A 43 -13.30 6.21 -18.72
C LEU A 43 -12.14 7.17 -19.01
N ALA A 44 -12.36 8.16 -19.88
CA ALA A 44 -11.35 9.18 -20.18
C ALA A 44 -10.98 10.03 -18.95
N ALA A 45 -11.99 10.42 -18.16
CA ALA A 45 -11.80 11.11 -16.89
C ALA A 45 -11.05 10.23 -15.89
N ALA A 46 -11.34 8.93 -15.79
CA ALA A 46 -10.63 8.04 -14.88
C ALA A 46 -9.13 7.93 -15.19
N GLU A 47 -8.74 8.06 -16.45
CA GLU A 47 -7.33 8.07 -16.87
C GLU A 47 -6.65 9.41 -16.55
N ARG A 48 -7.25 10.54 -16.95
CA ARG A 48 -6.69 11.89 -16.74
C ARG A 48 -6.76 12.33 -15.28
N PHE A 49 -7.90 12.12 -14.64
CA PHE A 49 -8.19 12.57 -13.29
C PHE A 49 -7.69 11.60 -12.21
N GLN A 50 -7.19 10.40 -12.56
CA GLN A 50 -6.60 9.45 -11.59
C GLN A 50 -7.35 9.41 -10.23
N PRO A 51 -8.68 9.18 -10.21
CA PRO A 51 -9.48 9.31 -9.01
C PRO A 51 -9.08 8.25 -7.96
N ASP A 52 -9.20 8.63 -6.69
CA ASP A 52 -9.06 7.71 -5.56
C ASP A 52 -10.26 6.75 -5.47
N VAL A 53 -11.43 7.16 -5.93
CA VAL A 53 -12.67 6.36 -5.97
C VAL A 53 -13.57 6.83 -7.11
N VAL A 54 -14.26 5.89 -7.73
CA VAL A 54 -15.29 6.17 -8.75
C VAL A 54 -16.66 5.87 -8.16
N VAL A 55 -17.61 6.78 -8.29
CA VAL A 55 -19.04 6.51 -8.09
C VAL A 55 -19.66 6.36 -9.47
N LEU A 56 -20.20 5.19 -9.78
CA LEU A 56 -20.66 4.83 -11.12
C LEU A 56 -22.14 4.46 -11.07
N ASP A 57 -22.99 5.23 -11.74
CA ASP A 57 -24.32 4.74 -12.11
C ASP A 57 -24.20 3.68 -13.21
N LEU A 58 -25.00 2.62 -13.09
CA LEU A 58 -25.10 1.59 -14.11
C LEU A 58 -25.93 2.02 -15.32
N GLN A 59 -26.92 2.89 -15.13
CA GLN A 59 -27.80 3.34 -16.21
C GLN A 59 -27.30 4.65 -16.78
N ILE A 60 -26.16 4.59 -17.46
CA ILE A 60 -25.55 5.74 -18.14
C ILE A 60 -25.56 5.54 -19.65
N PRO A 61 -25.65 6.62 -20.44
CA PRO A 61 -25.54 6.56 -21.89
C PRO A 61 -24.10 6.30 -22.32
N SER A 62 -23.93 5.93 -23.59
CA SER A 62 -22.60 5.67 -24.16
C SER A 62 -21.77 6.95 -24.24
N ARG A 63 -22.41 8.05 -24.63
CA ARG A 63 -21.85 9.40 -24.81
C ARG A 63 -22.83 10.46 -24.30
N PRO A 64 -22.35 11.66 -23.94
CA PRO A 64 -23.24 12.74 -23.52
C PRO A 64 -24.33 13.04 -24.55
N GLY A 65 -25.57 13.17 -24.07
CA GLY A 65 -26.73 13.53 -24.90
C GLY A 65 -27.30 12.40 -25.77
N ARG A 66 -26.79 11.16 -25.65
CA ARG A 66 -27.44 9.97 -26.23
C ARG A 66 -28.54 9.46 -25.29
N ALA A 67 -29.63 8.96 -25.86
CA ALA A 67 -30.71 8.26 -25.15
C ALA A 67 -30.57 6.73 -25.32
N ASP A 68 -29.38 6.21 -25.04
CA ASP A 68 -29.05 4.79 -25.11
C ASP A 68 -28.62 4.22 -23.74
N GLU A 69 -29.06 4.86 -22.66
CA GLU A 69 -28.73 4.44 -21.30
C GLU A 69 -29.26 3.04 -21.01
N HIS A 70 -28.35 2.14 -20.63
CA HIS A 70 -28.69 0.77 -20.26
C HIS A 70 -27.63 0.16 -19.35
N THR A 71 -28.05 -0.75 -18.47
CA THR A 71 -27.17 -1.32 -17.44
C THR A 71 -25.93 -2.02 -18.02
N ASP A 72 -26.03 -2.65 -19.20
CA ASP A 72 -24.85 -3.29 -19.81
C ASP A 72 -23.73 -2.30 -20.16
N LEU A 73 -24.02 -1.02 -20.44
CA LEU A 73 -22.99 0.01 -20.62
C LEU A 73 -22.28 0.29 -19.30
N GLY A 74 -23.04 0.48 -18.22
CA GLY A 74 -22.50 0.64 -16.88
C GLY A 74 -21.61 -0.53 -16.46
N PHE A 75 -22.03 -1.77 -16.75
CA PHE A 75 -21.19 -2.95 -16.49
C PHE A 75 -19.92 -2.99 -17.34
N ARG A 76 -19.98 -2.61 -18.62
CA ARG A 76 -18.78 -2.52 -19.46
C ARG A 76 -17.82 -1.44 -18.95
N ALA A 77 -18.34 -0.31 -18.49
CA ALA A 77 -17.55 0.75 -17.86
C ALA A 77 -16.90 0.27 -16.56
N LEU A 78 -17.67 -0.40 -15.69
CA LEU A 78 -17.15 -1.04 -14.48
C LEU A 78 -16.00 -2.00 -14.80
N ASP A 79 -16.21 -2.91 -15.76
CA ASP A 79 -15.19 -3.88 -16.15
C ASP A 79 -13.93 -3.20 -16.73
N ALA A 80 -14.10 -2.12 -17.49
CA ALA A 80 -12.98 -1.35 -18.03
C ALA A 80 -12.19 -0.62 -16.93
N LEU A 81 -12.88 0.01 -15.97
CA LEU A 81 -12.28 0.66 -14.81
C LEU A 81 -11.46 -0.33 -13.97
N LEU A 82 -12.05 -1.50 -13.67
CA LEU A 82 -11.39 -2.55 -12.89
C LEU A 82 -10.24 -3.23 -13.64
N ARG A 83 -10.30 -3.30 -14.98
CA ARG A 83 -9.15 -3.76 -15.78
C ARG A 83 -7.99 -2.75 -15.75
N ALA A 84 -8.29 -1.46 -15.82
CA ALA A 84 -7.27 -0.40 -15.78
C ALA A 84 -6.59 -0.29 -14.42
N ASP A 85 -7.35 -0.43 -13.33
CA ASP A 85 -6.82 -0.42 -11.96
C ASP A 85 -7.64 -1.35 -11.06
N PRO A 86 -7.22 -2.60 -10.88
CA PRO A 86 -7.98 -3.62 -10.13
C PRO A 86 -8.26 -3.23 -8.68
N PHE A 87 -7.48 -2.32 -8.11
CA PHE A 87 -7.59 -1.91 -6.70
C PHE A 87 -8.27 -0.57 -6.51
N ARG A 88 -8.64 0.12 -7.59
CA ARG A 88 -9.42 1.34 -7.48
C ARG A 88 -10.83 0.98 -7.00
N PRO A 89 -11.30 1.58 -5.89
CA PRO A 89 -12.66 1.40 -5.45
C PRO A 89 -13.63 1.98 -6.49
N VAL A 90 -14.62 1.17 -6.86
CA VAL A 90 -15.78 1.60 -7.64
C VAL A 90 -17.02 1.36 -6.80
N VAL A 91 -17.70 2.45 -6.43
CA VAL A 91 -18.99 2.45 -5.77
C VAL A 91 -20.06 2.40 -6.85
N VAL A 92 -20.75 1.28 -6.97
CA VAL A 92 -21.83 1.14 -7.95
C VAL A 92 -23.12 1.73 -7.38
N ALA A 93 -23.69 2.73 -8.04
CA ALA A 93 -24.98 3.31 -7.70
C ALA A 93 -26.08 2.66 -8.55
N THR A 94 -27.19 2.26 -7.93
CA THR A 94 -28.32 1.67 -8.65
C THR A 94 -29.66 2.04 -8.01
N ALA A 95 -30.66 2.36 -8.82
CA ALA A 95 -32.04 2.59 -8.36
C ALA A 95 -32.86 1.30 -8.19
N HIS A 96 -32.27 0.14 -8.49
CA HIS A 96 -32.99 -1.13 -8.63
C HIS A 96 -32.75 -2.07 -7.44
N SER A 97 -33.03 -1.62 -6.22
CA SER A 97 -32.85 -2.40 -4.98
C SER A 97 -33.56 -3.76 -4.98
N ARG A 98 -34.66 -3.87 -5.73
CA ARG A 98 -35.49 -5.09 -5.83
C ARG A 98 -35.09 -6.04 -6.96
N ASN A 99 -34.18 -5.64 -7.87
CA ASN A 99 -33.75 -6.49 -8.98
C ASN A 99 -32.62 -7.44 -8.52
N ARG A 100 -33.01 -8.64 -8.09
CA ARG A 100 -32.06 -9.67 -7.59
C ARG A 100 -31.00 -10.05 -8.61
N GLU A 101 -31.36 -10.15 -9.89
CA GLU A 101 -30.43 -10.57 -10.94
C GLU A 101 -29.38 -9.49 -11.19
N LEU A 102 -29.80 -8.23 -11.26
CA LEU A 102 -28.89 -7.10 -11.33
C LEU A 102 -27.94 -7.07 -10.14
N MET A 103 -28.48 -7.22 -8.92
CA MET A 103 -27.67 -7.21 -7.69
C MET A 103 -26.64 -8.34 -7.68
N ARG A 104 -27.03 -9.54 -8.11
CA ARG A 104 -26.12 -10.67 -8.27
C ARG A 104 -24.98 -10.34 -9.22
N GLN A 105 -25.27 -9.70 -10.36
CA GLN A 105 -24.24 -9.28 -11.31
C GLN A 105 -23.32 -8.19 -10.75
N VAL A 106 -23.85 -7.20 -10.04
CA VAL A 106 -23.05 -6.16 -9.36
C VAL A 106 -22.10 -6.81 -8.35
N MET A 107 -22.60 -7.69 -7.49
CA MET A 107 -21.77 -8.38 -6.49
C MET A 107 -20.68 -9.24 -7.14
N GLN A 108 -20.97 -9.92 -8.25
CA GLN A 108 -19.99 -10.74 -8.97
C GLN A 108 -18.93 -9.91 -9.69
N ARG A 109 -19.32 -8.83 -10.38
CA ARG A 109 -18.40 -8.01 -11.19
C ARG A 109 -17.62 -7.00 -10.38
N ASN A 110 -18.21 -6.43 -9.33
CA ASN A 110 -17.56 -5.42 -8.51
C ASN A 110 -16.48 -6.00 -7.56
N ARG A 111 -16.26 -7.33 -7.56
CA ARG A 111 -15.19 -8.04 -6.82
C ARG A 111 -15.10 -7.61 -5.34
N GLY A 112 -16.25 -7.64 -4.65
CA GLY A 112 -16.37 -7.20 -3.26
C GLY A 112 -16.31 -5.68 -3.05
N GLY A 113 -16.42 -4.89 -4.12
CA GLY A 113 -16.57 -3.44 -4.06
C GLY A 113 -17.92 -3.00 -3.51
N HIS A 114 -17.99 -1.74 -3.09
CA HIS A 114 -19.18 -1.16 -2.48
C HIS A 114 -20.24 -0.82 -3.51
N PHE A 115 -21.50 -0.84 -3.10
CA PHE A 115 -22.62 -0.36 -3.89
C PHE A 115 -23.57 0.43 -2.99
N LEU A 116 -24.39 1.27 -3.61
CA LEU A 116 -25.43 2.03 -2.92
C LEU A 116 -26.73 1.97 -3.71
N PHE A 117 -27.82 2.13 -2.97
CA PHE A 117 -29.18 2.19 -3.50
C PHE A 117 -29.62 3.65 -3.61
N LYS A 118 -30.05 4.06 -4.81
CA LYS A 118 -30.52 5.44 -5.03
C LYS A 118 -31.88 5.70 -4.38
N ASP A 119 -32.64 4.65 -4.06
CA ASP A 119 -33.92 4.68 -3.36
C ASP A 119 -33.77 4.62 -1.82
N ASP A 120 -32.55 4.81 -1.28
CA ASP A 120 -32.32 4.94 0.17
C ASP A 120 -33.01 6.19 0.73
N GLU A 121 -33.68 6.06 1.88
CA GLU A 121 -34.37 7.18 2.55
C GLU A 121 -33.42 8.34 2.88
N ASP A 122 -32.15 8.03 3.15
CA ASP A 122 -31.07 8.99 3.35
C ASP A 122 -29.95 8.77 2.33
N LEU A 123 -30.27 9.06 1.07
CA LEU A 123 -29.34 8.96 -0.05
C LEU A 123 -28.03 9.72 0.19
N ARG A 124 -28.09 10.89 0.82
CA ARG A 124 -26.89 11.69 1.16
C ARG A 124 -25.96 10.87 2.05
N ALA A 125 -26.47 10.34 3.16
CA ALA A 125 -25.64 9.56 4.06
C ALA A 125 -25.19 8.24 3.42
N ALA A 126 -26.00 7.62 2.57
CA ALA A 126 -25.63 6.42 1.83
C ALA A 126 -24.43 6.66 0.89
N VAL A 127 -24.45 7.74 0.09
CA VAL A 127 -23.34 8.14 -0.79
C VAL A 127 -22.07 8.40 0.01
N LEU A 128 -22.15 9.23 1.06
CA LEU A 128 -20.98 9.58 1.86
C LEU A 128 -20.37 8.37 2.57
N ARG A 129 -21.21 7.49 3.14
CA ARG A 129 -20.74 6.24 3.75
C ARG A 129 -20.10 5.32 2.72
N ALA A 130 -20.73 5.10 1.57
CA ALA A 130 -20.22 4.20 0.55
C ALA A 130 -18.84 4.65 0.03
N VAL A 131 -18.67 5.94 -0.22
CA VAL A 131 -17.39 6.54 -0.62
C VAL A 131 -16.34 6.41 0.48
N ALA A 132 -16.69 6.75 1.73
CA ALA A 132 -15.77 6.67 2.85
C ALA A 132 -15.28 5.23 3.09
N VAL A 133 -16.19 4.25 3.12
CA VAL A 133 -15.82 2.84 3.31
C VAL A 133 -15.00 2.32 2.13
N ALA A 134 -15.34 2.72 0.90
CA ALA A 134 -14.58 2.34 -0.29
C ALA A 134 -13.12 2.81 -0.24
N LEU A 135 -12.88 4.03 0.25
CA LEU A 135 -11.54 4.60 0.42
C LEU A 135 -10.73 3.96 1.56
N GLU A 136 -11.39 3.24 2.47
CA GLU A 136 -10.76 2.49 3.56
C GLU A 136 -10.67 0.98 3.26
N SER A 137 -11.07 0.55 2.05
CA SER A 137 -10.94 -0.84 1.60
C SER A 137 -9.49 -1.32 1.74
N PRO A 138 -9.23 -2.47 2.40
CA PRO A 138 -7.87 -2.97 2.61
C PRO A 138 -7.05 -3.10 1.32
N ALA A 139 -7.70 -3.51 0.22
CA ALA A 139 -7.03 -3.70 -1.06
C ALA A 139 -6.60 -2.37 -1.70
N TYR A 140 -7.45 -1.33 -1.59
CA TYR A 140 -7.11 0.01 -2.03
C TYR A 140 -6.04 0.65 -1.12
N VAL A 141 -6.18 0.53 0.20
CA VAL A 141 -5.19 1.02 1.16
C VAL A 141 -3.83 0.39 0.86
N ALA A 142 -3.77 -0.93 0.68
CA ALA A 142 -2.53 -1.63 0.32
C ALA A 142 -1.93 -1.08 -0.99
N ARG A 143 -2.71 -1.03 -2.08
CA ARG A 143 -2.24 -0.51 -3.37
C ARG A 143 -1.77 0.95 -3.28
N SER A 144 -2.52 1.80 -2.58
CA SER A 144 -2.19 3.21 -2.43
C SER A 144 -0.91 3.42 -1.61
N THR A 145 -0.69 2.60 -0.58
CA THR A 145 0.53 2.61 0.23
C THR A 145 1.75 2.15 -0.56
N VAL A 146 1.64 1.08 -1.34
CA VAL A 146 2.75 0.62 -2.21
C VAL A 146 3.11 1.68 -3.23
N ARG A 147 2.13 2.25 -3.94
CA ARG A 147 2.36 3.33 -4.90
C ARG A 147 3.02 4.56 -4.25
N ALA A 148 2.53 4.97 -3.07
CA ALA A 148 3.13 6.09 -2.34
C ALA A 148 4.57 5.80 -1.90
N PHE A 149 4.90 4.54 -1.58
CA PHE A 149 6.27 4.15 -1.28
C PHE A 149 7.17 4.22 -2.52
N GLU A 150 6.70 3.73 -3.67
CA GLU A 150 7.41 3.84 -4.95
C GLU A 150 7.69 5.30 -5.32
N GLU A 151 6.69 6.16 -5.23
CA GLU A 151 6.79 7.61 -5.49
C GLU A 151 7.70 8.32 -4.48
N LEU A 152 7.72 7.85 -3.22
CA LEU A 152 8.65 8.32 -2.22
C LEU A 152 10.09 7.97 -2.63
N ILE A 153 10.39 6.69 -2.85
CA ILE A 153 11.74 6.22 -3.18
C ILE A 153 12.25 6.82 -4.50
N ALA A 154 11.39 7.00 -5.50
CA ALA A 154 11.75 7.61 -6.79
C ALA A 154 12.28 9.05 -6.65
N ARG A 155 11.94 9.77 -5.57
CA ARG A 155 12.42 11.14 -5.31
C ARG A 155 13.73 11.18 -4.52
N ASN A 156 14.38 10.03 -4.30
CA ASN A 156 15.63 9.90 -3.54
C ASN A 156 15.56 10.56 -2.14
N PRO A 157 14.63 10.12 -1.28
CA PRO A 157 14.33 10.71 0.01
C PRO A 157 15.49 10.53 1.01
N ARG A 158 15.44 11.33 2.09
CA ARG A 158 16.33 11.12 3.24
C ARG A 158 15.88 9.88 4.04
N GLU A 159 16.81 9.27 4.76
CA GLU A 159 16.56 8.11 5.65
C GLU A 159 15.42 8.39 6.65
N GLU A 160 15.32 9.62 7.18
CA GLU A 160 14.23 10.06 8.06
C GLU A 160 12.84 9.87 7.42
N GLU A 161 12.69 10.30 6.16
CA GLU A 161 11.41 10.26 5.45
C GLU A 161 10.99 8.80 5.20
N ILE A 162 11.96 7.96 4.83
CA ILE A 162 11.78 6.52 4.63
C ILE A 162 11.36 5.86 5.95
N ARG A 163 12.06 6.16 7.04
CA ARG A 163 11.76 5.61 8.37
C ARG A 163 10.35 5.99 8.82
N ILE A 164 9.96 7.26 8.70
CA ILE A 164 8.61 7.74 9.05
C ILE A 164 7.55 7.03 8.21
N PHE A 165 7.82 6.80 6.93
CA PHE A 165 6.90 6.08 6.06
C PHE A 165 6.76 4.61 6.47
N LEU A 166 7.88 3.90 6.64
CA LEU A 166 7.91 2.50 7.07
C LEU A 166 7.21 2.32 8.42
N GLN A 167 7.48 3.17 9.40
CA GLN A 167 6.83 3.12 10.72
C GLN A 167 5.30 3.16 10.63
N LYS A 168 4.75 3.94 9.70
CA LYS A 168 3.29 4.08 9.51
C LYS A 168 2.68 2.96 8.66
N SER A 169 3.47 2.37 7.78
CA SER A 169 2.97 1.55 6.66
C SER A 169 3.52 0.13 6.61
N TRP A 170 4.35 -0.29 7.57
CA TRP A 170 5.06 -1.57 7.56
C TRP A 170 4.16 -2.79 7.42
N ARG A 171 2.91 -2.74 7.92
CA ARG A 171 1.95 -3.86 7.80
C ARG A 171 1.61 -4.19 6.34
N VAL A 172 1.62 -3.18 5.47
CA VAL A 172 1.42 -3.35 4.03
C VAL A 172 2.74 -3.73 3.37
N LEU A 173 3.82 -3.03 3.70
CA LEU A 173 5.08 -3.15 2.98
C LEU A 173 5.87 -4.42 3.31
N LEU A 174 5.82 -4.87 4.56
CA LEU A 174 6.57 -6.03 5.06
C LEU A 174 5.66 -7.21 5.40
N GLY A 175 4.36 -7.07 5.14
CA GLY A 175 3.35 -8.09 5.40
C GLY A 175 3.13 -8.41 6.89
N PRO A 176 2.51 -9.56 7.19
CA PRO A 176 2.10 -9.95 8.54
C PRO A 176 3.23 -10.54 9.40
N ARG A 177 4.50 -10.37 9.01
CA ARG A 177 5.65 -10.98 9.70
C ARG A 177 5.88 -10.40 11.11
N TYR A 178 5.51 -9.15 11.30
CA TYR A 178 5.78 -8.41 12.52
C TYR A 178 4.49 -8.09 13.27
N ARG A 179 4.58 -7.99 14.59
CA ARG A 179 3.48 -7.54 15.45
C ARG A 179 3.65 -6.10 15.93
N ALA A 180 4.89 -5.64 16.02
CA ALA A 180 5.22 -4.30 16.51
C ALA A 180 6.44 -3.72 15.78
N CYS A 181 6.50 -2.39 15.76
CA CYS A 181 7.57 -1.59 15.18
C CYS A 181 7.91 -0.46 16.17
N HIS A 182 9.19 -0.33 16.52
CA HIS A 182 9.71 0.71 17.40
C HIS A 182 10.74 1.56 16.65
N PRO A 183 10.42 2.81 16.29
CA PRO A 183 11.35 3.70 15.60
C PRO A 183 12.38 4.27 16.58
N GLN A 184 13.60 4.52 16.09
CA GLN A 184 14.68 5.14 16.87
C GLN A 184 14.89 4.46 18.24
N TYR A 185 14.79 3.13 18.26
CA TYR A 185 14.85 2.37 19.49
C TYR A 185 16.25 2.49 20.09
N GLN A 186 16.30 2.87 21.36
CA GLN A 186 17.55 3.07 22.06
C GLN A 186 18.06 1.72 22.56
N LEU A 187 19.12 1.21 21.92
CA LEU A 187 19.84 0.05 22.42
C LEU A 187 20.66 0.47 23.63
N ASP A 188 21.61 1.40 23.48
CA ASP A 188 22.47 1.84 24.59
C ASP A 188 22.53 3.39 24.68
N ARG A 189 23.29 3.93 25.63
CA ARG A 189 23.56 5.37 25.74
C ARG A 189 24.17 5.89 24.44
N GLY A 190 23.37 6.67 23.70
CA GLY A 190 23.78 7.28 22.43
C GLY A 190 23.65 6.36 21.22
N VAL A 191 23.32 5.08 21.39
CA VAL A 191 23.17 4.12 20.29
C VAL A 191 21.69 3.87 20.03
N LYS A 192 21.22 4.27 18.83
CA LYS A 192 19.84 4.10 18.41
C LYS A 192 19.78 3.42 17.04
N VAL A 193 18.91 2.43 16.93
CA VAL A 193 18.62 1.79 15.64
C VAL A 193 17.49 2.53 14.94
N ASP A 194 17.47 2.54 13.61
CA ASP A 194 16.42 3.21 12.86
C ASP A 194 15.05 2.60 13.14
N LEU A 195 14.92 1.29 12.98
CA LEU A 195 13.69 0.55 13.25
C LEU A 195 14.03 -0.75 13.97
N LEU A 196 13.29 -1.04 15.04
CA LEU A 196 13.26 -2.33 15.69
C LEU A 196 11.90 -2.97 15.45
N PHE A 197 11.87 -4.06 14.71
CA PHE A 197 10.66 -4.84 14.48
C PHE A 197 10.61 -6.06 15.40
N ILE A 198 9.43 -6.34 15.96
CA ILE A 198 9.21 -7.51 16.80
C ILE A 198 8.36 -8.50 16.02
N ARG A 199 8.90 -9.72 15.84
CA ARG A 199 8.20 -10.84 15.21
C ARG A 199 7.16 -11.44 16.15
N HIS A 200 6.35 -12.35 15.61
CA HIS A 200 5.33 -13.05 16.40
C HIS A 200 5.91 -14.03 17.44
N ASP A 201 7.14 -14.51 17.22
CA ASP A 201 7.90 -15.38 18.12
C ASP A 201 8.74 -14.60 19.15
N ASP A 202 8.46 -13.31 19.35
CA ASP A 202 9.14 -12.37 20.27
C ASP A 202 10.58 -12.00 19.88
N PHE A 203 11.13 -12.56 18.81
CA PHE A 203 12.48 -12.25 18.38
C PHE A 203 12.55 -10.90 17.64
N PRO A 204 13.55 -10.06 17.94
CA PRO A 204 13.75 -8.78 17.28
C PRO A 204 14.45 -8.91 15.92
N ASP A 205 14.04 -8.08 14.97
CA ASP A 205 14.78 -7.77 13.74
C ASP A 205 15.18 -6.28 13.79
N ILE A 206 16.48 -6.00 13.76
CA ILE A 206 17.08 -4.66 13.79
C ILE A 206 17.29 -4.18 12.36
N TRP A 207 16.79 -2.99 12.03
CA TRP A 207 16.87 -2.42 10.69
C TRP A 207 17.67 -1.12 10.72
N GLU A 208 18.66 -1.03 9.83
CA GLU A 208 19.42 0.17 9.53
C GLU A 208 19.10 0.61 8.09
N LEU A 209 18.73 1.87 7.92
CA LEU A 209 18.32 2.41 6.63
C LEU A 209 19.43 3.32 6.09
N LYS A 210 19.73 3.15 4.81
CA LYS A 210 20.62 4.01 4.03
C LYS A 210 19.88 4.57 2.84
N ARG A 211 20.43 5.57 2.17
CA ARG A 211 19.70 6.28 1.11
C ARG A 211 19.57 5.44 -0.17
N PRO A 212 18.53 5.68 -1.00
CA PRO A 212 18.37 4.96 -2.26
C PRO A 212 19.45 5.26 -3.31
N ASP A 213 20.07 6.44 -3.26
CA ASP A 213 21.17 6.79 -4.17
C ASP A 213 22.54 6.22 -3.76
N GLN A 214 22.66 5.64 -2.57
CA GLN A 214 23.91 5.04 -2.13
C GLN A 214 24.06 3.65 -2.74
N PRO A 215 25.17 3.36 -3.45
CA PRO A 215 25.33 2.07 -4.12
C PRO A 215 25.54 0.96 -3.09
N VAL A 216 25.07 -0.25 -3.38
CA VAL A 216 25.36 -1.43 -2.56
C VAL A 216 26.81 -1.89 -2.78
N PHE A 217 27.23 -1.89 -4.05
CA PHE A 217 28.55 -2.35 -4.47
C PHE A 217 29.35 -1.25 -5.15
N LYS A 218 30.68 -1.38 -5.08
CA LYS A 218 31.64 -0.65 -5.88
C LYS A 218 32.50 -1.63 -6.67
N GLY A 219 32.74 -1.33 -7.95
CA GLY A 219 33.63 -2.11 -8.79
C GLY A 219 35.10 -1.91 -8.42
N TYR A 220 35.86 -3.00 -8.39
CA TYR A 220 37.32 -2.99 -8.31
C TYR A 220 37.88 -4.03 -9.30
N GLY A 221 38.31 -3.55 -10.47
CA GLY A 221 38.58 -4.42 -11.62
C GLY A 221 37.33 -5.25 -11.96
N ASP A 222 37.50 -6.56 -12.09
CA ASP A 222 36.40 -7.51 -12.35
C ASP A 222 35.68 -7.99 -11.08
N ARG A 223 35.87 -7.34 -9.93
CA ARG A 223 35.23 -7.75 -8.66
C ARG A 223 34.24 -6.69 -8.17
N LEU A 224 33.20 -7.16 -7.50
CA LEU A 224 32.23 -6.33 -6.78
C LEU A 224 32.50 -6.44 -5.28
N HIS A 225 32.84 -5.31 -4.68
CA HIS A 225 33.02 -5.14 -3.24
C HIS A 225 31.87 -4.31 -2.69
N HIS A 226 31.53 -4.45 -1.41
CA HIS A 226 30.60 -3.51 -0.77
C HIS A 226 31.13 -2.08 -0.93
N SER A 227 30.21 -1.14 -1.19
CA SER A 227 30.54 0.28 -1.08
C SER A 227 30.96 0.63 0.34
N GLU A 228 31.55 1.82 0.52
CA GLU A 228 31.94 2.29 1.84
C GLU A 228 30.71 2.42 2.77
N GLU A 229 29.61 2.93 2.21
CA GLU A 229 28.34 3.10 2.88
C GLU A 229 27.72 1.76 3.29
N CYS A 230 27.75 0.77 2.39
CA CYS A 230 27.25 -0.58 2.66
C CYS A 230 28.08 -1.27 3.74
N ALA A 231 29.41 -1.26 3.62
CA ALA A 231 30.31 -1.85 4.62
C ALA A 231 30.14 -1.20 6.00
N ARG A 232 29.99 0.12 6.05
CA ARG A 232 29.71 0.85 7.29
C ARG A 232 28.38 0.47 7.90
N ALA A 233 27.32 0.35 7.09
CA ALA A 233 26.00 -0.06 7.57
C ALA A 233 25.99 -1.49 8.12
N VAL A 234 26.69 -2.42 7.46
CA VAL A 234 26.87 -3.79 7.97
C VAL A 234 27.60 -3.78 9.31
N GLY A 235 28.72 -3.04 9.41
CA GLY A 235 29.47 -2.92 10.67
C GLY A 235 28.63 -2.31 11.80
N GLN A 236 27.81 -1.31 11.48
CA GLN A 236 26.89 -0.67 12.43
C GLN A 236 25.83 -1.67 12.94
N VAL A 237 25.26 -2.49 12.06
CA VAL A 237 24.33 -3.56 12.45
C VAL A 237 25.00 -4.65 13.29
N MET A 238 26.24 -5.03 12.97
CA MET A 238 27.02 -5.95 13.82
C MET A 238 27.19 -5.40 15.24
N GLU A 239 27.54 -4.11 15.38
CA GLU A 239 27.66 -3.45 16.68
C GLU A 239 26.33 -3.46 17.44
N TYR A 240 25.20 -3.22 16.76
CA TYR A 240 23.88 -3.29 17.38
C TYR A 240 23.54 -4.68 17.90
N ILE A 241 23.84 -5.72 17.13
CA ILE A 241 23.60 -7.12 17.53
C ILE A 241 24.44 -7.44 18.78
N ASP A 242 25.74 -7.09 18.77
CA ASP A 242 26.63 -7.29 19.92
C ASP A 242 26.13 -6.58 21.19
N LEU A 243 25.64 -5.35 21.07
CA LEU A 243 25.10 -4.58 22.20
C LEU A 243 23.79 -5.19 22.72
N ALA A 244 22.90 -5.59 21.82
CA ALA A 244 21.63 -6.24 22.16
C ALA A 244 21.86 -7.54 22.94
N GLU A 245 22.83 -8.36 22.53
CA GLU A 245 23.17 -9.60 23.23
C GLU A 245 23.77 -9.34 24.61
N LYS A 246 24.62 -8.32 24.77
CA LYS A 246 25.22 -7.96 26.08
C LYS A 246 24.18 -7.52 27.11
N GLN A 247 23.05 -6.93 26.69
CA GLN A 247 22.00 -6.50 27.62
C GLN A 247 21.21 -7.63 28.26
N THR A 248 21.25 -8.83 27.68
CA THR A 248 20.50 -9.99 28.17
C THR A 248 21.03 -10.57 29.49
N GLY A 249 22.14 -10.03 30.04
CA GLY A 249 22.78 -10.50 31.28
C GLY A 249 22.57 -9.64 32.55
N GLY A 250 21.78 -8.56 32.51
CA GLY A 250 21.60 -7.65 33.66
C GLY A 250 20.29 -7.85 34.45
N PRO A 251 20.28 -7.74 35.80
CA PRO A 251 19.05 -7.77 36.57
C PRO A 251 18.22 -6.51 36.31
N LEU A 252 17.01 -6.71 35.76
CA LEU A 252 16.02 -5.68 35.41
C LEU A 252 16.50 -4.65 34.36
N SER A 253 16.37 -5.01 33.08
CA SER A 253 16.48 -4.06 31.99
C SER A 253 15.44 -2.93 32.13
N TYR A 254 15.83 -1.74 31.66
CA TYR A 254 15.05 -0.50 31.55
C TYR A 254 13.65 -0.69 30.88
N GLU A 255 13.43 -1.82 30.24
CA GLU A 255 12.24 -2.27 29.51
C GLU A 255 11.01 -2.47 30.42
N VAL A 256 11.21 -2.86 31.69
CA VAL A 256 10.11 -3.03 32.67
C VAL A 256 9.42 -1.70 32.98
N ARG A 257 10.14 -0.57 32.96
CA ARG A 257 9.58 0.76 33.26
C ARG A 257 8.66 1.29 32.15
N LYS A 258 8.73 0.75 30.93
CA LYS A 258 7.85 1.10 29.81
C LYS A 258 6.82 0.01 29.48
N GLY A 259 6.72 -1.04 30.28
CA GLY A 259 5.76 -2.14 30.05
C GLY A 259 6.05 -2.99 28.81
N LEU A 260 7.25 -2.87 28.22
CA LEU A 260 7.70 -3.70 27.09
C LEU A 260 8.42 -4.92 27.65
N ARG A 261 7.87 -6.11 27.42
CA ARG A 261 8.57 -7.39 27.61
C ARG A 261 9.19 -7.80 26.26
N VAL A 262 10.18 -7.07 25.77
CA VAL A 262 10.91 -7.48 24.57
C VAL A 262 12.29 -7.91 25.02
N SER A 263 12.58 -9.21 25.00
CA SER A 263 13.95 -9.65 25.22
C SER A 263 14.72 -9.57 23.90
N LEU A 264 15.84 -8.86 23.89
CA LEU A 264 16.67 -8.68 22.70
C LEU A 264 17.57 -9.90 22.40
N HIS A 265 17.06 -11.12 22.57
CA HIS A 265 17.84 -12.34 22.31
C HIS A 265 18.01 -12.58 20.82
N ARG A 266 19.26 -12.81 20.38
CA ARG A 266 19.64 -13.22 19.02
C ARG A 266 18.91 -12.42 17.92
N PRO A 267 19.06 -11.08 17.90
CA PRO A 267 18.47 -10.27 16.84
C PRO A 267 19.02 -10.68 15.48
N ARG A 268 18.19 -10.50 14.44
CA ARG A 268 18.68 -10.43 13.07
C ARG A 268 18.89 -8.99 12.65
N GLY A 269 19.90 -8.75 11.83
CA GLY A 269 20.21 -7.47 11.24
C GLY A 269 19.68 -7.34 9.82
N PHE A 270 19.10 -6.19 9.50
CA PHE A 270 18.67 -5.82 8.17
C PHE A 270 19.30 -4.48 7.81
N VAL A 271 19.94 -4.42 6.65
CA VAL A 271 20.40 -3.16 6.06
C VAL A 271 19.64 -2.95 4.77
N VAL A 272 18.97 -1.80 4.66
CA VAL A 272 18.31 -1.40 3.42
C VAL A 272 19.11 -0.28 2.78
N ILE A 273 19.72 -0.53 1.63
CA ILE A 273 20.59 0.43 0.94
C ILE A 273 20.39 0.35 -0.58
N GLY A 274 20.38 1.51 -1.22
CA GLY A 274 20.45 1.59 -2.68
C GLY A 274 19.21 1.10 -3.42
N ARG A 275 19.30 1.20 -4.74
CA ARG A 275 18.35 0.62 -5.70
C ARG A 275 18.98 -0.62 -6.32
N THR A 276 18.16 -1.48 -6.87
CA THR A 276 18.67 -2.66 -7.58
C THR A 276 19.49 -2.22 -8.80
N GLY A 277 20.73 -2.69 -8.87
CA GLY A 277 21.60 -2.52 -10.03
C GLY A 277 21.46 -3.64 -11.06
N SER A 278 22.58 -3.98 -11.69
CA SER A 278 22.64 -5.03 -12.74
C SER A 278 22.29 -6.43 -12.20
N GLN A 279 21.94 -7.38 -13.10
CA GLN A 279 21.75 -8.78 -12.71
C GLN A 279 22.96 -9.34 -11.95
N ARG A 280 24.17 -8.94 -12.34
CA ARG A 280 25.41 -9.29 -11.67
C ARG A 280 25.47 -8.81 -10.22
N GLU A 281 24.95 -7.61 -9.94
CA GLU A 281 24.84 -7.10 -8.56
C GLU A 281 23.76 -7.82 -7.76
N ARG A 282 22.62 -8.16 -8.38
CA ARG A 282 21.58 -9.00 -7.73
C ARG A 282 22.13 -10.36 -7.32
N ASP A 283 22.83 -11.04 -8.23
CA ASP A 283 23.44 -12.34 -7.97
C ASP A 283 24.51 -12.24 -6.87
N ARG A 284 25.30 -11.16 -6.88
CA ARG A 284 26.29 -10.89 -5.84
C ARG A 284 25.65 -10.65 -4.48
N LEU A 285 24.57 -9.87 -4.42
CA LEU A 285 23.81 -9.60 -3.19
C LEU A 285 23.23 -10.88 -2.60
N ALA A 286 22.60 -11.72 -3.44
CA ALA A 286 22.06 -13.01 -3.02
C ALA A 286 23.18 -13.92 -2.46
N LEU A 287 24.33 -13.94 -3.13
CA LEU A 287 25.49 -14.71 -2.67
C LEU A 287 26.00 -14.19 -1.31
N ASP A 288 26.15 -12.88 -1.12
CA ASP A 288 26.60 -12.32 0.16
C ASP A 288 25.61 -12.64 1.29
N ASN A 289 24.31 -12.51 1.04
CA ASN A 289 23.27 -12.87 2.00
C ASN A 289 23.32 -14.37 2.39
N SER A 290 23.84 -15.24 1.53
CA SER A 290 24.02 -16.67 1.87
C SER A 290 25.17 -16.92 2.86
N PHE A 291 26.12 -16.01 2.97
CA PHE A 291 27.29 -16.12 3.84
C PHE A 291 27.17 -15.31 5.13
N MET A 292 26.32 -14.28 5.16
CA MET A 292 26.13 -13.43 6.33
C MET A 292 25.17 -14.08 7.33
N ALA A 293 25.73 -14.70 8.37
CA ALA A 293 24.95 -15.29 9.45
C ALA A 293 24.21 -14.21 10.24
N GLY A 294 22.88 -14.15 10.07
CA GLY A 294 22.01 -13.27 10.85
C GLY A 294 21.92 -11.82 10.35
N ILE A 295 22.62 -11.45 9.27
CA ILE A 295 22.51 -10.12 8.63
C ILE A 295 22.01 -10.29 7.20
N THR A 296 21.03 -9.48 6.80
CA THR A 296 20.48 -9.45 5.46
C THR A 296 20.62 -8.04 4.86
N LEU A 297 21.27 -7.96 3.71
CA LEU A 297 21.32 -6.76 2.87
C LEU A 297 20.15 -6.80 1.88
N MET A 298 19.45 -5.67 1.75
CA MET A 298 18.33 -5.50 0.81
C MET A 298 18.41 -4.13 0.13
N THR A 299 17.86 -4.03 -1.07
CA THR A 299 17.61 -2.77 -1.76
C THR A 299 16.18 -2.31 -1.56
N TYR A 300 15.90 -1.03 -1.85
CA TYR A 300 14.52 -0.53 -1.83
C TYR A 300 13.62 -1.17 -2.89
N ASP A 301 14.21 -1.67 -3.97
CA ASP A 301 13.48 -2.43 -4.99
C ASP A 301 13.06 -3.80 -4.48
N ASP A 302 13.89 -4.48 -3.67
CA ASP A 302 13.51 -5.74 -3.03
C ASP A 302 12.29 -5.54 -2.11
N LEU A 303 12.27 -4.45 -1.32
CA LEU A 303 11.10 -4.11 -0.48
C LEU A 303 9.84 -3.79 -1.31
N ILE A 304 9.99 -3.09 -2.42
CA ILE A 304 8.87 -2.79 -3.32
C ILE A 304 8.36 -4.08 -3.96
N GLU A 305 9.26 -4.98 -4.37
CA GLU A 305 8.91 -6.28 -4.95
C GLU A 305 8.16 -7.16 -3.94
N GLU A 306 8.65 -7.27 -2.71
CA GLU A 306 7.94 -7.94 -1.61
C GLU A 306 6.54 -7.35 -1.37
N ALA A 307 6.43 -6.02 -1.31
CA ALA A 307 5.14 -5.35 -1.11
C ALA A 307 4.18 -5.58 -2.29
N ARG A 308 4.69 -5.65 -3.53
CA ARG A 308 3.91 -5.99 -4.73
C ARG A 308 3.41 -7.43 -4.71
N GLN A 309 4.13 -8.37 -4.10
CA GLN A 309 3.64 -9.75 -3.95
C GLN A 309 2.35 -9.80 -3.12
N VAL A 310 2.21 -8.94 -2.10
CA VAL A 310 0.95 -8.81 -1.35
C VAL A 310 -0.19 -8.35 -2.26
N LEU A 311 0.07 -7.40 -3.17
CA LEU A 311 -0.92 -6.97 -4.14
C LEU A 311 -1.27 -8.07 -5.14
N THR A 312 -0.28 -8.83 -5.62
CA THR A 312 -0.52 -10.00 -6.47
C THR A 312 -1.43 -11.02 -5.77
N PHE A 313 -1.12 -11.36 -4.51
CA PHE A 313 -1.97 -12.21 -3.69
C PHE A 313 -3.38 -11.64 -3.57
N LEU A 314 -3.53 -10.37 -3.21
CA LEU A 314 -4.85 -9.76 -3.11
C LEU A 314 -5.58 -9.81 -4.44
N ARG A 315 -4.94 -9.54 -5.58
CA ARG A 315 -5.56 -9.58 -6.91
C ARG A 315 -6.09 -10.98 -7.23
N ASP A 316 -5.26 -12.00 -7.00
CA ASP A 316 -5.54 -13.38 -7.41
C ASP A 316 -6.64 -14.00 -6.52
N TYR A 317 -6.73 -13.56 -5.25
CA TYR A 317 -7.69 -14.07 -4.27
C TYR A 317 -8.85 -13.11 -3.94
N ARG A 318 -9.01 -11.96 -4.61
CA ARG A 318 -10.15 -11.02 -4.43
C ARG A 318 -11.50 -11.54 -4.98
N ASN A 319 -11.65 -12.87 -5.05
CA ASN A 319 -12.80 -13.68 -5.43
C ASN A 319 -12.72 -14.34 -6.83
N GLY A 320 -12.53 -15.67 -6.82
CA GLY A 320 -13.18 -16.63 -7.73
C GLY A 320 -12.50 -16.99 -9.06
N SER A 321 -11.23 -16.65 -9.28
CA SER A 321 -10.49 -17.06 -10.49
C SER A 321 -9.42 -18.10 -10.21
N ALA A 322 -9.67 -19.02 -9.27
CA ALA A 322 -8.80 -20.17 -9.06
C ALA A 322 -9.69 -21.33 -8.62
N GLU A 323 -9.58 -22.45 -9.32
CA GLU A 323 -9.86 -23.74 -8.71
C GLU A 323 -9.27 -23.75 -7.28
N PRO A 324 -9.95 -24.39 -6.31
CA PRO A 324 -9.32 -24.59 -5.01
C PRO A 324 -7.92 -25.21 -5.23
N PRO A 325 -6.90 -24.81 -4.45
CA PRO A 325 -5.58 -25.41 -4.59
C PRO A 325 -5.73 -26.94 -4.51
N PRO A 326 -5.05 -27.72 -5.37
CA PRO A 326 -5.13 -29.17 -5.33
C PRO A 326 -4.74 -29.62 -3.91
N VAL A 327 -5.65 -30.37 -3.29
CA VAL A 327 -5.50 -30.94 -1.94
C VAL A 327 -4.38 -31.97 -1.92
#